data_AF-A0A2K2U1G7-F1
#
_entry.id   AF-A0A2K2U1G7-F1
#
_cell.length_a   1.000
_cell.length_b   1.000
_cell.length_c   1.000
_cell.angle_alpha   90.00
_cell.angle_beta   90.00
_cell.angle_gamma   90.00
#
_symmetry.space_group_name_H-M   'P 1'
#
loop_
_entity.id
_entity.type
_entity.pdbx_description
1 polymer ?
#
loop_
_entity_poly.entity_id
_entity_poly.type
_entity_poly.pdbx_seq_one_letter_code
_entity_poly.pdbx_strand_id
1 'polypeptide(L)'
;MPVVQHSFLLQSTDELTRTIREAFHIAVTGRPGPVLIDVPSDLAGAKMVFEYPDEVNLPSYKPTYRGNAKQVKQAVARIRRAERPVLYVGGGVVSSGASEELRALAELMQVPVVTTLMGKGAFPASHPLNLGPVGMHGSKYANLAMTESDLIIAAGARFSDRVTGRLDEFAPHAEVIHIDI
;
A
#
# COMPACT_ATOMS: atom_id res chain seq x y z
N MET A 1 3.63 -21.76 7.18
CA MET A 1 3.68 -21.55 5.70
C MET A 1 4.13 -20.12 5.42
N PRO A 2 5.25 -19.87 4.72
CA PRO A 2 5.80 -18.53 4.52
C PRO A 2 5.06 -17.72 3.42
N VAL A 3 3.75 -17.94 3.24
CA VAL A 3 2.95 -17.30 2.17
C VAL A 3 1.65 -16.66 2.68
N VAL A 4 1.46 -16.62 4.01
CA VAL A 4 0.31 -15.98 4.67
C VAL A 4 0.78 -14.92 5.65
N GLN A 5 -0.03 -13.89 5.85
CA GLN A 5 0.22 -12.83 6.84
C GLN A 5 0.11 -13.39 8.27
N HIS A 6 -0.84 -14.30 8.47
CA HIS A 6 -1.01 -15.02 9.72
C HIS A 6 -1.63 -16.39 9.47
N SER A 7 -1.41 -17.32 10.40
CA SER A 7 -2.06 -18.64 10.37
C SER A 7 -2.52 -19.02 11.76
N PHE A 8 -3.75 -19.52 11.84
CA PHE A 8 -4.31 -20.14 13.03
C PHE A 8 -4.43 -21.65 12.83
N LEU A 9 -4.22 -22.41 13.90
CA LEU A 9 -4.63 -23.81 13.99
C LEU A 9 -5.70 -23.88 15.07
N LEU A 10 -6.92 -24.23 14.66
CA LEU A 10 -8.05 -24.33 15.57
C LEU A 10 -7.86 -25.55 16.49
N GLN A 11 -7.88 -25.33 17.81
CA GLN A 11 -7.70 -26.33 18.85
C GLN A 11 -9.03 -26.69 19.56
N SER A 12 -10.03 -25.82 19.50
CA SER A 12 -11.36 -26.11 20.04
C SER A 12 -12.47 -25.33 19.31
N THR A 13 -13.72 -25.78 19.47
CA THR A 13 -14.89 -25.03 18.97
C THR A 13 -15.10 -23.70 19.69
N ASP A 14 -14.63 -23.58 20.93
CA ASP A 14 -14.88 -22.41 21.79
C ASP A 14 -14.11 -21.17 21.31
N GLU A 15 -12.99 -21.36 20.61
CA GLU A 15 -12.22 -20.28 20.01
C GLU A 15 -12.59 -19.97 18.56
N LEU A 16 -13.46 -20.77 17.92
CA LEU A 16 -13.76 -20.65 16.49
C LEU A 16 -14.21 -19.24 16.09
N THR A 17 -15.20 -18.70 16.81
CA THR A 17 -15.79 -17.40 16.48
C THR A 17 -14.79 -16.27 16.67
N ARG A 18 -13.97 -16.32 17.72
CA ARG A 18 -12.87 -15.39 17.97
C ARG A 18 -11.80 -15.48 16.89
N THR A 19 -11.33 -16.68 16.57
CA THR A 19 -10.32 -16.94 15.54
C THR A 19 -10.78 -16.41 14.18
N ILE A 20 -12.02 -16.68 13.80
CA ILE A 20 -12.62 -16.14 12.57
C ILE A 20 -12.59 -14.61 12.60
N ARG A 21 -13.04 -13.99 13.69
CA ARG A 21 -13.09 -12.53 13.78
C ARG A 21 -11.72 -11.86 13.73
N GLU A 22 -10.74 -12.42 14.45
CA GLU A 22 -9.35 -11.98 14.44
C GLU A 22 -8.72 -12.16 13.05
N ALA A 23 -8.97 -13.29 12.39
CA ALA A 23 -8.46 -13.56 11.04
C ALA A 23 -8.97 -12.54 10.02
N PHE A 24 -10.28 -12.24 10.02
CA PHE A 24 -10.83 -11.20 9.14
C PHE A 24 -10.25 -9.83 9.46
N HIS A 25 -10.11 -9.48 10.74
CA HIS A 25 -9.50 -8.22 11.14
C HIS A 25 -8.06 -8.09 10.61
N ILE A 26 -7.22 -9.13 10.77
CA ILE A 26 -5.84 -9.15 10.27
C ILE A 26 -5.82 -9.04 8.74
N ALA A 27 -6.70 -9.76 8.05
CA ALA A 27 -6.71 -9.84 6.59
C ALA A 27 -7.07 -8.50 5.90
N VAL A 28 -7.91 -7.68 6.54
CA VAL A 28 -8.45 -6.45 5.91
C VAL A 28 -7.85 -5.16 6.45
N THR A 29 -7.24 -5.17 7.63
CA THR A 29 -6.65 -3.97 8.25
C THR A 29 -5.14 -3.89 8.01
N GLY A 30 -4.56 -2.71 8.20
CA GLY A 30 -3.16 -2.44 7.87
C GLY A 30 -2.86 -2.67 6.41
N ARG A 31 -1.87 -3.52 6.14
CA ARG A 31 -1.54 -3.98 4.80
C ARG A 31 -2.29 -5.29 4.52
N PRO A 32 -3.32 -5.30 3.66
CA PRO A 32 -4.15 -6.48 3.46
C PRO A 32 -3.35 -7.67 2.95
N GLY A 33 -3.72 -8.86 3.40
CA GLY A 33 -3.02 -10.09 3.10
C GLY A 33 -3.82 -11.34 3.47
N PRO A 34 -3.44 -12.51 2.92
CA PRO A 34 -4.14 -13.75 3.20
C PRO A 34 -3.88 -14.23 4.63
N VAL A 35 -4.92 -14.72 5.28
CA VAL A 35 -4.86 -15.40 6.59
C VAL A 35 -5.38 -16.82 6.42
N LEU A 36 -4.64 -17.80 6.95
CA LEU A 36 -5.02 -19.20 6.93
C LEU A 36 -5.61 -19.59 8.28
N ILE A 37 -6.74 -20.31 8.26
CA ILE A 37 -7.30 -20.97 9.42
C ILE A 37 -7.35 -22.46 9.10
N ASP A 38 -6.58 -23.25 9.84
CA ASP A 38 -6.63 -24.70 9.76
C ASP A 38 -7.67 -25.22 10.75
N VAL A 39 -8.62 -26.02 10.24
CA VAL A 39 -9.76 -26.53 11.01
C VAL A 39 -9.72 -28.07 10.99
N PRO A 40 -9.33 -28.71 12.11
CA PRO A 40 -9.39 -30.16 12.25
C PRO A 40 -10.79 -30.73 11.96
N SER A 41 -10.82 -31.93 11.36
CA SER A 41 -12.07 -32.55 10.89
C SER A 41 -13.04 -32.90 12.02
N ASP A 42 -12.52 -33.26 13.20
CA ASP A 42 -13.29 -33.52 14.41
C ASP A 42 -13.98 -32.24 14.91
N LEU A 43 -13.32 -31.08 14.81
CA LEU A 43 -13.91 -29.78 15.15
C LEU A 43 -14.91 -29.30 14.11
N ALA A 44 -14.69 -29.56 12.83
CA ALA A 44 -15.57 -29.12 11.74
C ALA A 44 -17.00 -29.70 11.85
N GLY A 45 -17.15 -30.90 12.41
CA GLY A 45 -18.45 -31.56 12.62
C GLY A 45 -19.04 -31.40 14.03
N ALA A 46 -18.32 -30.75 14.94
CA ALA A 46 -18.73 -30.64 16.34
C ALA A 46 -19.87 -29.63 16.52
N LYS A 47 -20.74 -29.90 17.51
CA LYS A 47 -21.75 -28.93 17.95
C LYS A 47 -21.10 -27.95 18.92
N MET A 48 -21.47 -26.68 18.81
CA MET A 48 -21.02 -25.63 19.71
C MET A 48 -22.16 -24.69 20.07
N VAL A 49 -21.99 -23.96 21.17
CA VAL A 49 -22.79 -22.77 21.44
C VAL A 49 -22.19 -21.62 20.63
N PHE A 50 -22.99 -21.01 19.77
CA PHE A 50 -22.51 -19.91 18.93
C PHE A 50 -22.60 -18.58 19.68
N GLU A 51 -21.45 -17.96 19.88
CA GLU A 51 -21.32 -16.59 20.39
C GLU A 51 -20.24 -15.86 19.59
N TYR A 52 -20.62 -14.79 18.90
CA TYR A 52 -19.69 -14.02 18.08
C TYR A 52 -19.23 -12.78 18.84
N PRO A 53 -17.92 -12.56 19.04
CA PRO A 53 -17.45 -11.45 19.85
C PRO A 53 -17.71 -10.09 19.17
N ASP A 54 -17.98 -9.04 19.94
CA ASP A 54 -18.21 -7.68 19.42
C ASP A 54 -16.93 -6.88 19.20
N GLU A 55 -15.83 -7.25 19.85
CA GLU A 55 -14.52 -6.60 19.71
C GLU A 55 -13.42 -7.57 19.26
N VAL A 56 -12.32 -7.02 18.73
CA VAL A 56 -11.11 -7.78 18.37
C VAL A 56 -9.99 -7.29 19.27
N ASN A 57 -9.33 -8.21 19.98
CA ASN A 57 -8.24 -7.88 20.88
C ASN A 57 -6.93 -8.52 20.41
N LEU A 58 -6.17 -7.78 19.59
CA LEU A 58 -4.85 -8.16 19.12
C LEU A 58 -3.80 -7.14 19.59
N PRO A 59 -3.26 -7.25 20.82
CA PRO A 59 -2.40 -6.22 21.41
C PRO A 59 -1.14 -5.89 20.57
N SER A 60 -0.59 -6.89 19.88
CA SER A 60 0.61 -6.78 19.06
C SER A 60 0.34 -6.28 17.63
N TYR A 61 -0.92 -6.16 17.21
CA TYR A 61 -1.29 -5.78 15.85
C TYR A 61 -2.12 -4.50 15.85
N LYS A 62 -1.44 -3.37 15.58
CA LYS A 62 -2.05 -2.03 15.58
C LYS A 62 -1.57 -1.26 14.35
N PRO A 63 -2.26 -1.36 13.21
CA PRO A 63 -1.87 -0.65 12.00
C PRO A 63 -1.93 0.87 12.17
N THR A 64 -1.01 1.58 11.52
CA THR A 64 -0.89 3.04 11.64
C THR A 64 -1.62 3.73 10.50
N TYR A 65 -2.82 4.23 10.77
CA TYR A 65 -3.64 4.96 9.78
C TYR A 65 -3.44 6.47 9.81
N ARG A 66 -2.98 7.01 10.93
CA ARG A 66 -2.74 8.46 11.08
C ARG A 66 -1.28 8.76 10.78
N GLY A 67 -1.06 9.53 9.71
CA GLY A 67 0.26 10.06 9.39
C GLY A 67 0.81 10.93 10.52
N ASN A 68 2.13 10.88 10.71
CA ASN A 68 2.80 11.72 11.70
C ASN A 68 2.85 13.18 11.23
N ALA A 69 2.21 14.09 11.97
CA ALA A 69 2.11 15.50 11.59
C ALA A 69 3.47 16.19 11.37
N LYS A 70 4.54 15.78 12.09
CA LYS A 70 5.89 16.33 11.88
C LYS A 70 6.49 15.83 10.57
N GLN A 71 6.31 14.55 10.23
CA GLN A 71 6.77 13.99 8.95
C GLN A 71 6.02 14.60 7.77
N VAL A 72 4.70 14.80 7.90
CA VAL A 72 3.90 15.50 6.88
C VAL A 72 4.42 16.92 6.64
N LYS A 73 4.72 17.68 7.71
CA LYS A 73 5.31 19.02 7.58
C LYS A 73 6.69 19.00 6.89
N GLN A 74 7.52 18.00 7.19
CA GLN A 74 8.81 17.81 6.54
C GLN A 74 8.67 17.45 5.06
N ALA A 75 7.73 16.57 4.71
CA ALA A 75 7.41 16.22 3.33
C ALA A 75 6.97 17.45 2.53
N VAL A 76 6.06 18.27 3.08
CA VAL A 76 5.64 19.53 2.45
C VAL A 76 6.80 20.50 2.24
N ALA A 77 7.72 20.60 3.21
CA ALA A 77 8.90 21.47 3.07
C ALA A 77 9.83 21.02 1.93
N ARG A 78 9.98 19.71 1.71
CA ARG A 78 10.75 19.15 0.59
C ARG A 78 10.04 19.36 -0.74
N ILE A 79 8.74 19.08 -0.79
CA ILE A 79 7.90 19.31 -1.99
C ILE A 79 7.99 20.77 -2.45
N ARG A 80 7.97 21.74 -1.53
CA ARG A 80 8.08 23.17 -1.87
C ARG A 80 9.44 23.60 -2.45
N ARG A 81 10.49 22.80 -2.25
CA ARG A 81 11.85 23.09 -2.72
C ARG A 81 12.21 22.32 -4.00
N ALA A 82 11.45 21.29 -4.32
CA ALA A 82 11.67 20.48 -5.51
C ALA A 82 11.32 21.27 -6.77
N GLU A 83 12.18 21.20 -7.77
CA GLU A 83 12.00 21.78 -9.09
C GLU A 83 11.41 20.76 -10.07
N ARG A 84 11.70 19.46 -9.88
CA ARG A 84 11.26 18.35 -10.74
C ARG A 84 10.63 17.21 -9.92
N PRO A 85 9.58 17.46 -9.10
CA PRO A 85 8.91 16.42 -8.35
C PRO A 85 8.09 15.49 -9.25
N VAL A 86 8.02 14.21 -8.89
CA VAL A 86 7.17 13.20 -9.54
C VAL A 86 6.37 12.42 -8.49
N LEU A 87 5.07 12.24 -8.72
CA LEU A 87 4.23 11.34 -7.95
C LEU A 87 4.39 9.90 -8.47
N TYR A 88 4.95 9.02 -7.64
CA TYR A 88 5.14 7.61 -7.94
C TYR A 88 4.06 6.78 -7.24
N VAL A 89 3.07 6.31 -8.00
CA VAL A 89 1.82 5.79 -7.47
C VAL A 89 1.75 4.27 -7.53
N GLY A 90 1.53 3.66 -6.37
CA GLY A 90 1.47 2.22 -6.18
C GLY A 90 0.06 1.67 -5.98
N GLY A 91 -0.02 0.35 -5.81
CA GLY A 91 -1.27 -0.34 -5.51
C GLY A 91 -1.88 0.02 -4.17
N GLY A 92 -1.10 0.59 -3.24
CA GLY A 92 -1.58 1.09 -1.95
C GLY A 92 -2.64 2.18 -2.08
N VAL A 93 -2.56 3.03 -3.12
CA VAL A 93 -3.59 4.04 -3.41
C VAL A 93 -4.90 3.36 -3.85
N VAL A 94 -4.81 2.35 -4.71
CA VAL A 94 -5.98 1.57 -5.14
C VAL A 94 -6.62 0.85 -3.96
N SER A 95 -5.83 0.14 -3.14
CA SER A 95 -6.35 -0.64 -2.02
C SER A 95 -6.94 0.21 -0.90
N SER A 96 -6.51 1.46 -0.76
CA SER A 96 -7.03 2.40 0.22
C SER A 96 -8.20 3.25 -0.29
N GLY A 97 -8.50 3.19 -1.60
CA GLY A 97 -9.52 4.04 -2.22
C GLY A 97 -9.13 5.51 -2.37
N ALA A 98 -7.84 5.86 -2.25
CA ALA A 98 -7.36 7.23 -2.18
C ALA A 98 -7.16 7.93 -3.55
N SER A 99 -7.90 7.50 -4.58
CA SER A 99 -7.74 8.01 -5.95
C SER A 99 -8.15 9.48 -6.08
N GLU A 100 -9.20 9.92 -5.37
CA GLU A 100 -9.66 11.31 -5.42
C GLU A 100 -8.69 12.25 -4.69
N GLU A 101 -8.15 11.82 -3.56
CA GLU A 101 -7.14 12.57 -2.80
C GLU A 101 -5.83 12.68 -3.60
N LEU A 102 -5.39 11.60 -4.24
CA LEU A 102 -4.26 11.62 -5.15
C LEU A 102 -4.50 12.61 -6.29
N ARG A 103 -5.70 12.58 -6.89
CA ARG A 103 -6.07 13.48 -7.99
C ARG A 103 -6.03 14.94 -7.57
N ALA A 104 -6.68 15.26 -6.45
CA ALA A 104 -6.69 16.60 -5.89
C ALA A 104 -5.27 17.09 -5.56
N LEU A 105 -4.42 16.22 -5.00
CA LEU A 105 -3.03 16.54 -4.69
C LEU A 105 -2.20 16.82 -5.95
N ALA A 106 -2.32 15.97 -6.98
CA ALA A 106 -1.61 16.14 -8.24
C ALA A 106 -2.03 17.43 -8.97
N GLU A 107 -3.34 17.69 -9.04
CA GLU A 107 -3.90 18.91 -9.63
C GLU A 107 -3.50 20.17 -8.84
N LEU A 108 -3.52 20.12 -7.51
CA LEU A 108 -3.12 21.25 -6.67
C LEU A 108 -1.65 21.64 -6.86
N MET A 109 -0.77 20.64 -6.94
CA MET A 109 0.67 20.88 -7.06
C MET A 109 1.15 20.98 -8.51
N GLN A 110 0.28 20.65 -9.48
CA GLN A 110 0.62 20.49 -10.90
C GLN A 110 1.81 19.53 -11.11
N VAL A 111 1.81 18.41 -10.37
CA VAL A 111 2.90 17.43 -10.38
C VAL A 111 2.56 16.25 -11.29
N PRO A 112 3.49 15.83 -12.18
CA PRO A 112 3.27 14.66 -13.03
C PRO A 112 3.15 13.38 -12.20
N VAL A 113 2.30 12.47 -12.67
CA VAL A 113 1.98 11.19 -12.04
C VAL A 113 2.48 10.04 -12.90
N VAL A 114 3.25 9.14 -12.32
CA VAL A 114 3.59 7.83 -12.90
C VAL A 114 2.97 6.73 -12.05
N THR A 115 2.53 5.65 -12.69
CA THR A 115 1.90 4.53 -11.99
C THR A 115 2.75 3.26 -12.08
N THR A 116 2.86 2.51 -10.99
CA THR A 116 3.26 1.10 -11.07
C THR A 116 2.17 0.28 -11.78
N LEU A 117 2.50 -0.95 -12.18
CA LEU A 117 1.48 -1.89 -12.67
C LEU A 117 0.33 -2.08 -11.66
N MET A 118 0.65 -2.19 -10.37
CA MET A 118 -0.34 -2.36 -9.30
C MET A 118 -1.14 -1.09 -9.01
N GLY A 119 -0.59 0.09 -9.32
CA GLY A 119 -1.26 1.39 -9.18
C GLY A 119 -2.08 1.78 -10.41
N LYS A 120 -2.14 0.95 -11.45
CA LYS A 120 -2.92 1.23 -12.65
C LYS A 120 -4.40 1.40 -12.27
N GLY A 121 -4.98 2.52 -12.67
CA GLY A 121 -6.37 2.89 -12.32
C GLY A 121 -6.48 3.80 -11.08
N ALA A 122 -5.40 4.04 -10.34
CA ALA A 122 -5.38 5.03 -9.26
C ALA A 122 -5.50 6.48 -9.75
N PHE A 123 -5.14 6.75 -11.00
CA PHE A 123 -5.18 8.07 -11.62
C PHE A 123 -5.74 7.98 -13.04
N PRO A 124 -6.57 8.93 -13.51
CA PRO A 124 -7.23 8.81 -14.81
C PRO A 124 -6.23 8.76 -15.96
N ALA A 125 -6.35 7.76 -16.83
CA ALA A 125 -5.37 7.51 -17.88
C ALA A 125 -5.26 8.66 -18.89
N SER A 126 -6.36 9.37 -19.11
CA SER A 126 -6.50 10.52 -20.02
C SER A 126 -6.08 11.86 -19.41
N HIS A 127 -5.76 11.91 -18.11
CA HIS A 127 -5.43 13.15 -17.45
C HIS A 127 -4.08 13.70 -17.95
N PRO A 128 -3.92 15.01 -18.20
CA PRO A 128 -2.70 15.58 -18.77
C PRO A 128 -1.45 15.39 -17.89
N LEU A 129 -1.61 15.30 -16.58
CA LEU A 129 -0.51 15.00 -15.65
C LEU A 129 -0.11 13.52 -15.62
N ASN A 130 -0.83 12.62 -16.30
CA ASN A 130 -0.51 11.20 -16.29
C ASN A 130 0.58 10.87 -17.31
N LEU A 131 1.75 10.47 -16.82
CA LEU A 131 2.86 9.96 -17.63
C LEU A 131 2.78 8.44 -17.85
N GLY A 132 1.76 7.78 -17.31
CA GLY A 132 1.51 6.36 -17.53
C GLY A 132 2.41 5.43 -16.72
N PRO A 133 2.56 4.17 -17.15
CA PRO A 133 3.28 3.16 -16.38
C PRO A 133 4.79 3.42 -16.36
N VAL A 134 5.43 3.20 -15.20
CA VAL A 134 6.90 3.24 -15.03
C VAL A 134 7.48 1.84 -14.87
N GLY A 135 8.71 1.63 -15.34
CA GLY A 135 9.50 0.41 -15.15
C GLY A 135 9.94 -0.24 -16.46
N MET A 136 10.28 -1.53 -16.39
CA MET A 136 10.82 -2.33 -17.49
C MET A 136 9.98 -2.30 -18.78
N HIS A 137 8.65 -2.23 -18.64
CA HIS A 137 7.71 -2.08 -19.75
C HIS A 137 6.91 -0.78 -19.65
N GLY A 138 7.44 0.19 -18.92
CA GLY A 138 6.87 1.52 -18.75
C GLY A 138 7.04 2.38 -19.99
N SER A 139 6.39 3.54 -19.98
CA SER A 139 6.55 4.54 -21.03
C SER A 139 7.95 5.18 -20.93
N LYS A 140 8.52 5.55 -22.08
CA LYS A 140 9.84 6.22 -22.13
C LYS A 140 9.82 7.53 -21.33
N TYR A 141 8.73 8.27 -21.40
CA TYR A 141 8.58 9.55 -20.70
C TYR A 141 8.36 9.39 -19.19
N ALA A 142 7.67 8.35 -18.72
CA ALA A 142 7.59 8.04 -17.28
C ALA A 142 8.96 7.69 -16.70
N ASN A 143 9.71 6.82 -17.40
CA ASN A 143 11.05 6.43 -16.96
C ASN A 143 12.00 7.64 -16.96
N LEU A 144 11.98 8.47 -18.01
CA LEU A 144 12.79 9.68 -18.06
C LEU A 144 12.42 10.67 -16.95
N ALA A 145 11.13 10.92 -16.71
CA ALA A 145 10.69 11.81 -15.63
C ALA A 145 11.16 11.32 -14.25
N MET A 146 11.12 10.00 -14.01
CA MET A 146 11.64 9.41 -12.78
C MET A 146 13.16 9.54 -12.66
N THR A 147 13.91 9.22 -13.71
CA THR A 147 15.38 9.35 -13.72
C THR A 147 15.84 10.79 -13.49
N GLU A 148 15.16 11.75 -14.10
CA GLU A 148 15.50 13.18 -14.04
C GLU A 148 14.85 13.92 -12.85
N SER A 149 14.07 13.23 -12.02
CA SER A 149 13.43 13.85 -10.87
C SER A 149 14.44 14.23 -9.80
N ASP A 150 14.16 15.32 -9.08
CA ASP A 150 14.87 15.70 -7.85
C ASP A 150 14.09 15.34 -6.59
N LEU A 151 12.82 14.95 -6.73
CA LEU A 151 11.99 14.44 -5.65
C LEU A 151 11.00 13.38 -6.17
N ILE A 152 11.03 12.20 -5.56
CA ILE A 152 10.02 11.17 -5.74
C ILE A 152 9.07 11.17 -4.54
N ILE A 153 7.79 11.35 -4.82
CA ILE A 153 6.70 11.22 -3.85
C ILE A 153 6.04 9.86 -4.07
N ALA A 154 6.57 8.83 -3.41
CA ALA A 154 6.07 7.47 -3.48
C ALA A 154 4.82 7.30 -2.60
N ALA A 155 3.66 7.19 -3.24
CA ALA A 155 2.37 7.01 -2.57
C ALA A 155 1.88 5.56 -2.75
N GLY A 156 1.87 4.78 -1.65
CA GLY A 156 1.39 3.41 -1.63
C GLY A 156 2.16 2.46 -2.57
N ALA A 157 3.41 2.80 -2.89
CA ALA A 157 4.25 2.07 -3.82
C ALA A 157 5.37 1.32 -3.11
N ARG A 158 5.79 0.21 -3.71
CA ARG A 158 7.03 -0.48 -3.34
C ARG A 158 8.01 -0.37 -4.49
N PHE A 159 9.27 -0.13 -4.14
CA PHE A 159 10.38 -0.07 -5.08
C PHE A 159 10.79 -1.49 -5.51
N SER A 160 9.97 -2.10 -6.37
CA SER A 160 10.28 -3.39 -7.01
C SER A 160 11.38 -3.21 -8.04
N ASP A 161 12.23 -4.23 -8.15
CA ASP A 161 13.22 -4.43 -9.23
C ASP A 161 12.64 -4.22 -10.64
N ARG A 162 11.36 -4.52 -10.87
CA ARG A 162 10.69 -4.31 -12.17
C ARG A 162 10.46 -2.85 -12.51
N VAL A 163 10.53 -1.97 -11.51
CA VAL A 163 10.49 -0.53 -11.68
C VAL A 163 11.88 0.07 -11.58
N THR A 164 12.64 -0.30 -10.54
CA THR A 164 13.91 0.36 -10.26
C THR A 164 15.06 -0.13 -11.11
N GLY A 165 15.02 -1.37 -11.60
CA GLY A 165 16.20 -2.00 -12.20
C GLY A 165 17.36 -1.99 -11.21
N ARG A 166 18.48 -1.38 -11.61
CA ARG A 166 19.65 -1.15 -10.74
C ARG A 166 19.38 0.03 -9.80
N LEU A 167 19.30 -0.26 -8.49
CA LEU A 167 18.93 0.75 -7.47
C LEU A 167 19.91 1.93 -7.40
N ASP A 168 21.20 1.69 -7.65
CA ASP A 168 22.26 2.69 -7.71
C ASP A 168 22.12 3.66 -8.90
N GLU A 169 21.40 3.26 -9.94
CA GLU A 169 21.15 4.07 -11.14
C GLU A 169 19.72 4.65 -11.17
N PHE A 170 18.87 4.23 -10.24
CA PHE A 170 17.47 4.64 -10.21
C PHE A 170 17.31 6.02 -9.56
N ALA A 171 16.85 6.99 -10.34
CA ALA A 171 16.60 8.37 -9.89
C ALA A 171 17.75 8.92 -9.02
N PRO A 172 18.98 8.98 -9.57
CA PRO A 172 20.22 9.15 -8.80
C PRO A 172 20.33 10.50 -8.06
N HIS A 173 19.47 11.45 -8.41
CA HIS A 173 19.43 12.80 -7.85
C HIS A 173 18.19 13.06 -7.01
N ALA A 174 17.28 12.10 -6.91
CA ALA A 174 16.00 12.30 -6.26
C ALA A 174 16.09 12.08 -4.75
N GLU A 175 15.57 13.03 -3.98
CA GLU A 175 15.10 12.72 -2.63
C GLU A 175 13.84 11.83 -2.71
N VAL A 176 13.60 10.99 -1.70
CA VAL A 176 12.42 10.12 -1.67
C VAL A 176 11.57 10.42 -0.44
N ILE A 177 10.29 10.73 -0.67
CA ILE A 177 9.23 10.68 0.32
C ILE A 177 8.46 9.39 0.09
N HIS A 178 8.43 8.49 1.08
CA HIS A 178 7.74 7.21 0.97
C HIS A 178 6.58 7.13 1.98
N ILE A 179 5.37 6.99 1.44
CA ILE A 179 4.12 6.88 2.19
C ILE A 179 3.61 5.44 2.01
N ASP A 180 3.67 4.64 3.08
CA ASP A 180 3.21 3.24 3.13
C ASP A 180 2.56 2.96 4.51
N ILE A 181 1.87 1.83 4.67
CA ILE A 181 1.07 1.47 5.86
C ILE A 181 1.74 0.42 6.75
#